data_AF-A0A9X8ZYV9-F1
#
_entry.id   AF-A0A9X8ZYV9-F1
#
_cell.length_a   1.000
_cell.length_b   1.000
_cell.length_c   1.000
_cell.angle_alpha   90.00
_cell.angle_beta   90.00
_cell.angle_gamma   90.00
#
_symmetry.space_group_name_H-M   'P 1'
#
loop_
_entity.id
_entity.type
_entity.pdbx_description
1 polymer ?
#
loop_
_entity_poly.entity_id
_entity_poly.type
_entity_poly.pdbx_seq_one_letter_code
_entity_poly.pdbx_strand_id
1 'polypeptide(L)' 'METIKISEQELINALCIYIAEKRQVGPEEVLVELM' A
#
# COMPACT_ATOMS: atom_id res chain seq x y z
N MET A 1 10.20 -20.80 -8.89
CA MET A 1 9.55 -19.48 -8.72
C MET A 1 10.58 -18.60 -8.04
N GLU A 2 10.97 -17.49 -8.66
CA GLU A 2 11.89 -16.54 -8.04
C GLU A 2 11.16 -15.78 -6.93
N THR A 3 11.85 -15.56 -5.81
CA THR A 3 11.29 -14.82 -4.68
C THR A 3 11.26 -13.33 -5.02
N ILE A 4 10.08 -12.74 -5.07
CA ILE A 4 9.93 -11.30 -5.27
C ILE A 4 10.30 -10.62 -3.95
N LYS A 5 11.31 -9.75 -3.98
CA LYS A 5 11.68 -8.89 -2.86
C LYS A 5 10.95 -7.56 -3.01
N ILE A 6 10.17 -7.20 -2.00
CA ILE A 6 9.46 -5.93 -1.91
C ILE A 6 9.89 -5.32 -0.58
N SER A 7 10.31 -4.06 -0.59
CA SER A 7 10.57 -3.34 0.65
C SER A 7 9.27 -3.05 1.39
N GLU A 8 9.35 -2.86 2.70
CA GLU A 8 8.18 -2.51 3.51
C GLU A 8 7.46 -1.26 2.97
N GLN A 9 8.21 -0.25 2.55
CA GLN A 9 7.66 0.99 1.98
C GLN A 9 6.94 0.75 0.64
N GLU A 10 7.48 -0.10 -0.22
CA GLU A 10 6.79 -0.48 -1.46
C GLU A 10 5.48 -1.22 -1.18
N LEU A 11 5.46 -2.08 -0.15
CA LEU A 11 4.24 -2.76 0.28
C LEU A 11 3.21 -1.77 0.82
N ILE A 12 3.61 -0.85 1.71
CA ILE A 12 2.72 0.18 2.26
C ILE A 12 2.15 1.04 1.13
N ASN A 13 2.99 1.54 0.23
CA ASN A 13 2.55 2.39 -0.89
C ASN A 13 1.55 1.65 -1.80
N ALA A 14 1.83 0.39 -2.12
CA ALA A 14 0.92 -0.42 -2.93
C ALA A 14 -0.45 -0.60 -2.25
N LEU A 15 -0.46 -0.81 -0.92
CA LEU A 15 -1.70 -0.88 -0.14
C LEU A 15 -2.45 0.45 -0.14
N CYS A 16 -1.75 1.58 0.09
CA CYS A 16 -2.37 2.90 0.05
C CYS A 16 -3.04 3.16 -1.30
N ILE A 17 -2.36 2.88 -2.41
CA ILE A 17 -2.89 3.06 -3.77
C ILE A 17 -4.15 2.18 -3.98
N TYR A 18 -4.06 0.88 -3.67
CA TYR A 18 -5.16 -0.06 -3.87
C TYR A 18 -6.41 0.31 -3.06
N ILE A 19 -6.23 0.68 -1.80
CA ILE A 19 -7.34 1.06 -0.91
C ILE A 19 -7.93 2.41 -1.32
N ALA A 20 -7.09 3.38 -1.67
CA ALA A 20 -7.52 4.70 -2.14
C ALA A 20 -8.40 4.59 -3.39
N GLU A 21 -7.99 3.80 -4.37
CA GLU A 21 -8.78 3.53 -5.58
C GLU A 21 -10.15 2.90 -5.22
N LYS A 22 -10.14 1.87 -4.37
CA LYS A 22 -11.36 1.17 -3.95
C LYS A 22 -12.32 2.05 -3.16
N ARG A 23 -11.82 3.09 -2.48
CA ARG A 23 -12.59 3.99 -1.62
C ARG A 23 -12.85 5.37 -2.25
N GLN A 24 -12.32 5.64 -3.44
CA GLN A 24 -12.40 6.92 -4.14
C GLN A 24 -11.88 8.10 -3.29
N VAL A 25 -10.76 7.90 -2.59
CA VAL A 25 -10.04 8.91 -1.81
C VAL A 25 -8.60 9.04 -2.33
N GLY A 26 -7.85 10.04 -1.87
CA GLY A 26 -6.42 10.16 -2.14
C GLY A 26 -5.59 9.11 -1.39
N PRO A 27 -4.48 8.60 -1.95
CA PRO A 27 -3.56 7.71 -1.23
C PRO A 27 -3.02 8.28 0.09
N GLU A 28 -2.85 9.60 0.17
CA GLU A 28 -2.44 10.35 1.37
C GLU A 28 -3.49 10.36 2.48
N GLU A 29 -4.76 10.04 2.16
CA GLU A 29 -5.85 9.91 3.13
C GLU A 29 -5.93 8.49 3.72
N VAL A 30 -5.10 7.56 3.24
CA VAL A 30 -5.02 6.18 3.74
C VAL A 30 -3.93 6.08 4.79
N LEU A 31 -4.34 5.96 6.06
CA LEU A 31 -3.43 5.67 7.16
C LEU A 31 -3.20 4.15 7.27
N VAL A 32 -1.93 3.74 7.26
CA VAL A 32 -1.52 2.34 7.48
C VAL A 32 -0.78 2.26 8.81
N GLU A 33 -1.26 1.41 9.71
CA GLU A 33 -0.61 1.09 10.97
C GLU A 33 -0.02 -0.33 10.87
N LEU A 34 1.29 -0.46 11.10
CA LEU A 34 1.97 -1.75 11.19
C LEU A 34 1.99 -2.19 12.66
N MET A 35 1.49 -3.40 12.95
CA MET A 35 1.58 -4.04 14.27
C MET A 35 2.63 -5.14 14.28
#